data_AF-A0A0D3CSD0-F1
#
_entry.id   AF-A0A0D3CSD0-F1
#
_cell.length_a   1.000
_cell.length_b   1.000
_cell.length_c   1.000
_cell.angle_alpha   90.00
_cell.angle_beta   90.00
_cell.angle_gamma   90.00
#
_symmetry.space_group_name_H-M   'P 1'
#
loop_
_entity.id
_entity.type
_entity.pdbx_description
1 polymer ?
#
loop_
_entity_poly.entity_id
_entity_poly.type
_entity_poly.pdbx_seq_one_letter_code
_entity_poly.pdbx_strand_id
1 'polypeptide(L)'
;MLALRKSVRRKWTPNDDIVLISSWLNTSKDPVVGNEQKSVAFWTRIAAFFAASPLVAGWEEREAKHCKQRWHRINELVCKFCGAYEAATREKASGQNENDVLKLAHTIFYNNHKKRFNLEHAWKELRNNQKWCDVATAKGSSKKRKGKEEEEVDGFQST
;
A
#
# COMPACT_ATOMS: atom_id res chain seq x y z
N MET A 1 -34.11 13.20 28.39
CA MET A 1 -32.96 13.73 27.61
C MET A 1 -32.18 12.55 27.04
N LEU A 2 -32.08 12.42 25.72
CA LEU A 2 -31.21 11.42 25.10
C LEU A 2 -29.76 11.93 25.17
N ALA A 3 -28.90 11.21 25.88
CA ALA A 3 -27.47 11.50 25.91
C ALA A 3 -26.92 11.40 24.48
N LEU A 4 -26.40 12.51 23.95
CA LEU A 4 -25.63 12.50 22.72
C LEU A 4 -24.39 11.62 22.95
N ARG A 5 -24.45 10.37 22.47
CA ARG A 5 -23.32 9.44 22.51
C ARG A 5 -22.19 10.11 21.73
N LYS A 6 -21.26 10.77 22.44
CA LYS A 6 -20.04 11.27 21.81
C LYS A 6 -19.33 10.06 21.20
N SER A 7 -19.27 10.00 19.87
CA SER A 7 -18.55 8.96 19.14
C SER A 7 -17.10 8.95 19.65
N VAL A 8 -16.75 7.91 20.40
CA VAL A 8 -15.38 7.71 20.87
C VAL A 8 -14.56 7.37 19.63
N ARG A 9 -13.54 8.18 19.33
CA ARG A 9 -12.66 7.96 18.17
C ARG A 9 -12.07 6.54 18.21
N ARG A 10 -12.64 5.62 17.44
CA ARG A 10 -12.21 4.22 17.36
C ARG A 10 -10.82 4.15 16.74
N LYS A 11 -9.83 3.73 17.54
CA LYS A 11 -8.46 3.46 17.07
C LYS A 11 -8.50 2.35 16.01
N TRP A 12 -7.56 2.41 15.07
CA TRP A 12 -7.37 1.34 14.10
C TRP A 12 -6.55 0.22 14.75
N THR A 13 -7.01 -1.01 14.63
CA THR A 13 -6.34 -2.21 15.13
C THR A 13 -5.70 -2.99 13.98
N PRO A 14 -4.77 -3.92 14.25
CA PRO A 14 -4.25 -4.82 13.21
C PRO A 14 -5.35 -5.60 12.49
N ASN A 15 -6.40 -6.04 13.19
CA ASN A 15 -7.56 -6.71 12.59
C ASN A 15 -8.33 -5.77 11.66
N ASP A 16 -8.53 -4.51 12.06
CA ASP A 16 -9.17 -3.52 11.18
C ASP A 16 -8.34 -3.32 9.90
N ASP A 17 -7.01 -3.30 10.00
CA ASP A 17 -6.14 -3.17 8.83
C ASP A 17 -6.26 -4.37 7.90
N ILE A 18 -6.30 -5.60 8.44
CA ILE A 18 -6.48 -6.83 7.65
C ILE A 18 -7.81 -6.76 6.90
N VAL A 19 -8.92 -6.46 7.58
CA VAL A 19 -10.25 -6.35 6.94
C VAL A 19 -10.26 -5.26 5.87
N LEU A 20 -9.64 -4.11 6.13
CA LEU A 20 -9.54 -3.02 5.16
C LEU A 20 -8.72 -3.41 3.93
N ILE A 21 -7.59 -4.11 4.12
CA ILE A 21 -6.75 -4.63 3.04
C ILE A 21 -7.54 -5.63 2.21
N SER A 22 -8.19 -6.61 2.83
CA SER A 22 -9.02 -7.59 2.14
C SER A 22 -10.15 -6.91 1.36
N SER A 23 -10.82 -5.91 1.95
CA SER A 23 -11.89 -5.15 1.29
C SER A 23 -11.38 -4.39 0.06
N TRP A 24 -10.21 -3.75 0.16
CA TRP A 24 -9.59 -3.06 -0.97
C TRP A 24 -9.15 -4.04 -2.07
N LEU A 25 -8.54 -5.16 -1.69
CA LEU A 25 -8.10 -6.20 -2.63
C LEU A 25 -9.28 -6.83 -3.38
N ASN A 26 -10.38 -7.12 -2.69
CA ASN A 26 -11.61 -7.63 -3.29
C ASN A 26 -12.22 -6.61 -4.26
N THR A 27 -12.39 -5.36 -3.80
CA THR A 27 -12.99 -4.29 -4.61
C THR A 27 -12.14 -3.97 -5.84
N SER A 28 -10.81 -3.97 -5.71
CA SER A 28 -9.93 -3.66 -6.84
C SER A 28 -10.01 -4.73 -7.93
N LYS A 29 -10.24 -6.01 -7.59
CA LYS A 29 -10.32 -7.14 -8.54
C LYS A 29 -11.60 -7.16 -9.37
N ASP A 30 -12.65 -6.46 -8.95
CA ASP A 30 -13.95 -6.42 -9.61
C ASP A 30 -13.84 -5.69 -10.99
N PRO A 31 -14.09 -6.38 -12.12
CA PRO A 31 -14.00 -5.79 -13.46
C PRO A 31 -15.01 -4.66 -13.68
N VAL A 32 -16.10 -4.60 -12.91
CA VAL A 32 -17.09 -3.51 -12.94
C VAL A 32 -16.50 -2.19 -12.41
N VAL A 33 -15.46 -2.28 -11.59
CA VAL A 33 -14.71 -1.14 -11.03
C VAL A 33 -13.54 -0.73 -11.95
N GLY A 34 -13.32 -1.47 -13.03
CA GLY A 34 -12.36 -1.16 -14.07
C GLY A 34 -12.67 0.21 -14.68
N ASN A 35 -11.75 1.14 -14.46
CA ASN A 35 -11.77 2.55 -14.88
C ASN A 35 -12.54 3.50 -13.96
N GLU A 36 -11.82 4.01 -12.95
CA GLU A 36 -12.02 5.31 -12.27
C GLU A 36 -13.47 5.79 -12.04
N GLN A 37 -14.43 4.90 -11.79
CA GLN A 37 -15.79 5.29 -11.44
C GLN A 37 -15.74 6.02 -10.10
N LYS A 38 -15.91 7.35 -10.18
CA LYS A 38 -15.93 8.37 -9.12
C LYS A 38 -15.40 7.83 -7.79
N SER A 39 -14.15 8.17 -7.43
CA SER A 39 -13.45 7.76 -6.20
C SER A 39 -14.35 7.55 -4.97
N VAL A 40 -15.39 8.37 -4.79
CA VAL A 40 -16.46 8.18 -3.79
C VAL A 40 -17.08 6.77 -3.82
N ALA A 41 -17.62 6.30 -4.96
CA ALA A 41 -18.28 5.00 -5.08
C ALA A 41 -17.36 3.83 -4.74
N PHE A 42 -16.09 3.91 -5.16
CA PHE A 42 -15.06 2.94 -4.80
C PHE A 42 -14.89 2.82 -3.28
N TRP A 43 -14.74 3.96 -2.60
CA TRP A 43 -14.58 3.97 -1.14
C TRP A 43 -15.86 3.62 -0.40
N THR A 44 -17.04 3.93 -0.95
CA THR A 44 -18.33 3.49 -0.42
C THR A 44 -18.43 1.96 -0.44
N ARG A 45 -18.04 1.30 -1.54
CA ARG A 45 -18.05 -0.16 -1.63
C ARG A 45 -17.06 -0.80 -0.65
N ILE A 46 -15.87 -0.23 -0.50
CA ILE A 46 -14.89 -0.68 0.50
C ILE A 46 -15.45 -0.56 1.91
N ALA A 47 -16.12 0.55 2.25
CA ALA A 47 -16.74 0.73 3.56
C ALA A 47 -17.85 -0.30 3.81
N ALA A 48 -18.67 -0.61 2.80
CA ALA A 48 -19.70 -1.65 2.88
C ALA A 48 -19.09 -3.05 3.13
N PHE A 49 -18.04 -3.43 2.38
CA PHE A 49 -17.33 -4.69 2.61
C PHE A 49 -16.68 -4.75 3.99
N PHE A 50 -16.10 -3.64 4.45
CA PHE A 50 -15.52 -3.54 5.79
C PHE A 50 -16.60 -3.77 6.86
N ALA A 51 -17.73 -3.06 6.78
CA ALA A 51 -18.83 -3.16 7.75
C ALA A 51 -19.48 -4.55 7.77
N ALA A 52 -19.53 -5.24 6.62
CA ALA A 52 -20.05 -6.60 6.52
C ALA A 52 -19.16 -7.67 7.16
N SER A 53 -17.92 -7.35 7.54
CA SER A 53 -17.01 -8.33 8.14
C SER A 53 -17.41 -8.66 9.59
N PRO A 54 -17.57 -9.97 9.93
CA PRO A 54 -17.82 -10.38 11.31
C PRO A 54 -16.75 -9.93 12.31
N LEU A 55 -15.52 -9.70 11.84
CA LEU A 55 -14.38 -9.27 12.66
C LEU A 55 -14.51 -7.84 13.19
N VAL A 56 -15.42 -7.05 12.63
CA VAL A 56 -15.68 -5.66 13.06
C VAL A 56 -17.14 -5.44 13.45
N ALA A 57 -17.94 -6.51 13.52
CA ALA A 57 -19.34 -6.48 13.90
C ALA A 57 -19.52 -5.94 15.34
N GLY A 58 -20.65 -5.26 15.58
CA GLY A 58 -20.98 -4.69 16.91
C GLY A 58 -20.38 -3.31 17.20
N TRP A 59 -19.67 -2.72 16.23
CA TRP A 59 -19.12 -1.37 16.32
C TRP A 59 -19.79 -0.41 15.33
N GLU A 60 -19.72 0.90 15.61
CA GLU A 60 -20.17 1.93 14.65
C GLU A 60 -19.43 1.78 13.32
N GLU A 61 -20.20 1.88 12.21
CA GLU A 61 -19.67 1.74 10.86
C GLU A 61 -18.63 2.82 10.55
N ARG A 62 -17.53 2.42 9.93
CA ARG A 62 -16.51 3.38 9.50
C ARG A 62 -16.92 3.97 8.15
N GLU A 63 -17.04 5.29 8.10
CA GLU A 63 -17.27 6.00 6.83
C GLU A 63 -16.19 5.72 5.79
N ALA A 64 -16.58 5.76 4.51
CA ALA A 64 -15.70 5.65 3.34
C ALA A 64 -14.46 6.56 3.44
N LYS A 65 -14.62 7.79 3.95
CA LYS A 65 -13.53 8.74 4.17
C LYS A 65 -12.47 8.22 5.14
N HIS A 66 -12.89 7.57 6.23
CA HIS A 66 -11.98 6.98 7.22
C HIS A 66 -11.20 5.81 6.63
N CYS A 67 -11.87 4.93 5.90
CA CYS A 67 -11.24 3.81 5.18
C CYS A 67 -10.19 4.31 4.17
N LYS A 68 -10.53 5.33 3.38
CA LYS A 68 -9.61 5.98 2.43
C LYS A 68 -8.34 6.50 3.11
N GLN A 69 -8.50 7.29 4.17
CA GLN A 69 -7.38 7.88 4.90
C GLN A 69 -6.47 6.79 5.50
N ARG A 70 -7.07 5.76 6.09
CA ARG A 70 -6.30 4.65 6.67
C ARG A 70 -5.55 3.87 5.61
N TRP A 71 -6.21 3.53 4.50
CA TRP A 71 -5.59 2.81 3.38
C TRP A 71 -4.39 3.56 2.83
N HIS A 72 -4.52 4.88 2.57
CA HIS A 72 -3.40 5.67 2.08
C HIS A 72 -2.21 5.64 3.03
N ARG A 73 -2.47 5.68 4.35
CA ARG A 73 -1.41 5.58 5.35
C ARG A 73 -0.73 4.21 5.36
N ILE A 74 -1.50 3.13 5.29
CA ILE A 74 -0.96 1.76 5.18
C ILE A 74 -0.10 1.65 3.93
N ASN A 75 -0.66 2.01 2.78
CA ASN A 75 0.01 1.90 1.49
C ASN A 75 1.32 2.70 1.46
N GLU A 76 1.33 3.94 1.94
CA GLU A 76 2.53 4.77 2.02
C GLU A 76 3.64 4.09 2.84
N LEU A 77 3.31 3.58 4.03
CA LEU A 77 4.29 2.96 4.93
C LEU A 77 4.78 1.62 4.39
N VAL A 78 3.89 0.80 3.84
CA VAL A 78 4.22 -0.50 3.26
C VAL A 78 5.12 -0.33 2.03
N CYS A 79 4.83 0.63 1.13
CA CYS A 79 5.70 0.92 -0.01
C CYS A 79 7.11 1.34 0.42
N LYS A 80 7.22 2.20 1.44
CA LYS A 80 8.53 2.59 2.01
C LYS A 80 9.27 1.39 2.60
N PHE A 81 8.56 0.52 3.29
CA PHE A 81 9.14 -0.70 3.85
C PHE A 81 9.58 -1.68 2.77
N CYS A 82 8.84 -1.83 1.67
CA CYS A 82 9.28 -2.61 0.51
C CYS A 82 10.63 -2.11 -0.03
N GLY A 83 10.81 -0.79 -0.18
CA GLY A 83 12.10 -0.23 -0.60
C GLY A 83 13.25 -0.54 0.37
N ALA A 84 12.98 -0.52 1.68
CA ALA A 84 13.96 -0.93 2.69
C ALA A 84 14.26 -2.44 2.65
N TYR A 85 13.24 -3.27 2.42
CA TYR A 85 13.37 -4.71 2.29
C TYR A 85 14.14 -5.10 1.03
N GLU A 86 13.92 -4.42 -0.10
CA GLU A 86 14.69 -4.58 -1.32
C GLU A 86 16.16 -4.19 -1.12
N ALA A 87 16.43 -3.10 -0.40
CA ALA A 87 17.81 -2.72 -0.05
C ALA A 87 18.48 -3.79 0.82
N ALA A 88 17.80 -4.26 1.87
CA ALA A 88 18.29 -5.35 2.71
C ALA A 88 18.54 -6.64 1.91
N THR A 89 17.68 -6.94 0.93
CA THR A 89 17.84 -8.12 0.07
C THR A 89 19.04 -8.00 -0.85
N ARG A 90 19.38 -6.79 -1.35
CA ARG A 90 20.59 -6.55 -2.15
C ARG A 90 21.87 -6.64 -1.33
N GLU A 91 21.82 -6.29 -0.05
CA GLU A 91 22.94 -6.39 0.89
C GLU A 91 23.11 -7.81 1.47
N LYS A 92 22.20 -8.73 1.13
CA LYS A 92 22.19 -10.09 1.66
C LYS A 92 23.47 -10.84 1.27
N ALA A 93 24.23 -11.27 2.28
CA ALA A 93 25.40 -12.14 2.11
C ALA A 93 24.99 -13.62 2.09
N SER A 94 25.88 -14.49 1.58
CA SER A 94 25.69 -15.94 1.61
C SER A 94 25.51 -16.42 3.06
N GLY A 95 24.47 -17.23 3.32
CA GLY A 95 24.15 -17.77 4.65
C GLY A 95 23.07 -17.02 5.45
N GLN A 96 22.61 -15.84 5.01
CA GLN A 96 21.52 -15.14 5.69
C GLN A 96 20.14 -15.71 5.34
N ASN A 97 19.27 -15.87 6.35
CA ASN A 97 17.89 -16.32 6.16
C ASN A 97 16.92 -15.13 6.02
N GLU A 98 15.63 -15.39 5.75
CA GLU A 98 14.63 -14.34 5.55
C GLU A 98 14.41 -13.47 6.81
N ASN A 99 14.57 -14.03 8.01
CA ASN A 99 14.46 -13.26 9.26
C ASN A 99 15.61 -12.26 9.40
N ASP A 100 16.82 -12.60 8.94
CA ASP A 100 17.96 -11.69 8.96
C ASP A 100 17.75 -10.52 8.00
N VAL A 101 17.23 -10.81 6.80
CA VAL A 101 16.84 -9.78 5.83
C VAL A 101 15.76 -8.88 6.40
N LEU A 102 14.75 -9.44 7.07
CA LEU A 102 13.69 -8.66 7.70
C LEU A 102 14.24 -7.73 8.79
N LYS A 103 15.11 -8.24 9.68
CA LYS A 103 15.77 -7.41 10.71
C LYS A 103 16.58 -6.26 10.09
N LEU A 104 17.32 -6.53 9.02
CA LEU A 104 18.06 -5.51 8.29
C LEU A 104 17.11 -4.48 7.65
N ALA A 105 16.00 -4.91 7.06
CA ALA A 105 14.99 -4.02 6.49
C ALA A 105 14.41 -3.06 7.55
N HIS A 106 14.14 -3.53 8.76
CA HIS A 106 13.71 -2.67 9.87
C HIS A 106 14.78 -1.64 10.26
N THR A 107 16.05 -2.04 10.27
CA THR A 107 17.18 -1.13 10.53
C THR A 107 17.30 -0.06 9.45
N ILE A 108 17.27 -0.45 8.16
CA ILE A 108 17.30 0.47 7.03
C ILE A 108 16.11 1.44 7.08
N PHE A 109 14.90 0.93 7.33
CA PHE A 109 13.70 1.76 7.43
C PHE A 109 13.81 2.79 8.55
N TYR A 110 14.26 2.39 9.74
CA TYR A 110 14.45 3.29 10.87
C TYR A 110 15.49 4.36 10.56
N ASN A 111 16.61 3.98 9.93
CA ASN A 111 17.67 4.92 9.56
C ASN A 111 17.17 5.98 8.59
N ASN A 112 16.33 5.60 7.62
CA ASN A 112 15.79 6.49 6.59
C ASN A 112 14.63 7.37 7.06
N HIS A 113 13.77 6.86 7.95
CA HIS A 113 12.51 7.54 8.32
C HIS A 113 12.42 7.97 9.77
N LYS A 114 13.42 7.62 10.60
CA LYS A 114 13.48 7.90 12.05
C LYS A 114 12.23 7.47 12.81
N LYS A 115 11.56 6.41 12.33
CA LYS A 115 10.35 5.83 12.90
C LYS A 115 10.40 4.32 12.76
N ARG A 116 9.90 3.59 13.77
CA ARG A 116 9.75 2.14 13.68
C ARG A 116 8.60 1.80 12.73
N PHE A 117 8.84 0.85 11.84
CA PHE A 117 7.77 0.24 11.07
C PHE A 117 6.94 -0.66 11.99
N ASN A 118 5.61 -0.49 11.98
CA ASN A 118 4.68 -1.19 12.87
C ASN A 118 3.48 -1.80 12.12
N LEU A 119 3.61 -1.97 10.80
CA LEU A 119 2.58 -2.54 9.93
C LEU A 119 3.06 -3.81 9.23
N GLU A 120 3.83 -4.65 9.94
CA GLU A 120 4.32 -5.93 9.41
C GLU A 120 3.18 -6.85 8.95
N HIS A 121 2.06 -6.86 9.68
CA HIS A 121 0.85 -7.60 9.28
C HIS A 121 0.38 -7.16 7.89
N ALA A 122 0.29 -5.84 7.66
CA ALA A 122 -0.15 -5.30 6.38
C ALA A 122 0.86 -5.60 5.25
N TRP A 123 2.16 -5.53 5.54
CA TRP A 123 3.18 -5.87 4.55
C TRP A 123 3.13 -7.35 4.14
N LYS A 124 2.93 -8.27 5.09
CA LYS A 124 2.78 -9.71 4.80
C LYS A 124 1.58 -10.01 3.90
N GLU A 125 0.46 -9.34 4.12
CA GLU A 125 -0.75 -9.46 3.28
C GLU A 125 -0.54 -8.92 1.85
N LEU A 126 0.25 -7.85 1.70
CA LEU A 126 0.38 -7.12 0.43
C LEU A 126 1.54 -7.58 -0.45
N ARG A 127 2.67 -8.02 0.14
CA ARG A 127 3.94 -8.28 -0.59
C ARG A 127 3.83 -9.34 -1.69
N ASN A 128 2.89 -10.26 -1.60
CA ASN A 128 2.68 -11.34 -2.58
C ASN A 128 1.47 -11.09 -3.49
N ASN A 129 0.80 -9.94 -3.37
CA ASN A 129 -0.40 -9.65 -4.15
C ASN A 129 -0.05 -8.92 -5.46
N GLN A 130 -0.11 -9.64 -6.58
CA GLN A 130 0.27 -9.11 -7.90
C GLN A 130 -0.41 -7.77 -8.23
N LYS A 131 -1.73 -7.68 -8.03
CA LYS A 131 -2.50 -6.47 -8.37
C LYS A 131 -2.08 -5.26 -7.52
N TRP A 132 -1.80 -5.46 -6.23
CA TRP A 132 -1.27 -4.39 -5.40
C TRP A 132 0.13 -3.98 -5.85
N CYS A 133 1.00 -4.93 -6.19
CA CYS A 133 2.33 -4.66 -6.69
C CYS A 133 2.30 -3.80 -7.97
N ASP A 134 1.40 -4.10 -8.92
CA ASP A 134 1.22 -3.31 -10.14
C ASP A 134 0.82 -1.85 -9.83
N VAL A 135 -0.12 -1.66 -8.90
CA VAL A 135 -0.58 -0.32 -8.46
C VAL A 135 0.50 0.44 -7.67
N ALA A 136 1.27 -0.27 -6.84
CA ALA A 136 2.34 0.29 -6.03
C ALA A 136 3.52 0.74 -6.91
N THR A 137 3.90 -0.06 -7.91
CA THR A 137 5.00 0.24 -8.84
C THR A 137 4.63 1.33 -9.85
N ALA A 138 3.38 1.37 -10.32
CA ALA A 138 2.88 2.45 -11.18
C ALA A 138 2.97 3.84 -10.54
N LYS A 139 2.88 3.95 -9.21
CA LYS A 139 3.05 5.21 -8.48
C LYS A 139 4.52 5.59 -8.22
N GLY A 140 5.46 4.64 -8.35
CA GLY A 140 6.89 4.86 -8.19
C GLY A 140 7.61 5.26 -9.49
N SER A 141 7.01 5.01 -10.65
CA SER A 141 7.65 5.19 -11.96
C SER A 141 7.66 6.63 -12.49
N SER A 142 6.95 7.59 -11.87
CA SER A 142 6.97 9.01 -12.30
C SER A 142 8.31 9.73 -12.08
N LYS A 143 9.37 9.03 -11.66
CA LYS A 143 10.71 9.61 -11.45
C LYS A 143 11.86 8.86 -12.14
N LYS A 144 11.58 8.02 -13.15
CA LYS A 144 12.65 7.48 -14.01
C LYS A 144 12.82 8.35 -15.25
N ARG A 145 13.94 9.08 -15.25
CA ARG A 145 14.44 9.98 -16.30
C ARG A 145 14.23 9.39 -17.69
N LYS A 146 13.53 10.12 -18.56
CA LYS A 146 13.54 9.95 -20.01
C LYS A 146 14.93 10.37 -20.49
N GLY A 147 15.86 9.42 -20.56
CA GLY A 147 17.04 9.58 -21.42
C GLY A 147 16.51 9.59 -22.86
N LYS A 148 16.64 10.72 -23.54
CA LYS A 148 16.55 10.76 -24.99
C LYS A 148 17.84 10.13 -25.49
N GLU A 149 17.73 9.00 -26.19
CA GLU A 149 18.79 8.58 -27.10
C GLU A 149 18.76 9.60 -28.25
N GLU A 150 19.85 10.34 -28.38
CA GLU A 150 20.12 11.24 -29.50
C GLU A 150 20.62 10.34 -30.64
N GLU A 151 19.82 10.24 -31.72
CA GLU A 151 20.31 9.72 -33.00
C GLU A 151 21.30 10.75 -33.57
N GLU A 152 22.57 10.38 -33.58
CA GLU A 152 23.62 11.06 -34.33
C GLU A 152 23.44 10.77 -35.82
N VAL A 153 23.23 11.85 -36.57
CA VAL A 153 23.16 11.89 -38.02
C VAL A 153 24.58 11.85 -38.56
N ASP A 154 24.88 10.91 -39.45
CA ASP A 154 26.03 11.06 -40.35
C ASP A 154 25.56 10.90 -41.79
N GLY A 155 25.42 12.06 -42.45
CA GLY A 155 25.25 12.16 -43.88
C GLY A 155 26.59 12.46 -44.52
N PHE A 156 26.96 11.70 -45.55
CA PHE A 156 27.90 12.18 -46.54
C PHE A 156 27.43 11.82 -47.95
N GLN A 157 27.36 12.85 -48.79
CA GLN A 157 26.87 12.84 -50.17
C GLN A 157 27.98 12.50 -51.17
N SER A 158 27.53 12.05 -52.36
CA SER A 158 28.09 12.25 -53.71
C SER A 158 29.48 11.68 -54.04
N THR A 159 29.52 10.81 -55.04
CA THR A 159 29.57 11.20 -56.47
C THR A 159 28.84 10.17 -57.32
#